data_AF-A0A5C8I874-F1
#
_entry.id   AF-A0A5C8I874-F1
#
_cell.length_a   1.000
_cell.length_b   1.000
_cell.length_c   1.000
_cell.angle_alpha   90.00
_cell.angle_beta   90.00
_cell.angle_gamma   90.00
#
_symmetry.space_group_name_H-M   'P 1'
#
loop_
_entity.id
_entity.type
_entity.pdbx_description
1 polymer ?
#
loop_
_entity_poly.entity_id
_entity_poly.type
_entity_poly.pdbx_seq_one_letter_code
_entity_poly.pdbx_strand_id
1 'polypeptide(L)'
;MPRVCVPELAPDRAACAAAEGLDPGVAPAPAGQNGAHARSRHLRRRPDVPGAARPADAPDDGSPHVSASGGGDIVHGAGVPSPPWWRPYRDAPLIILAIASLVAAIVGWTVQANLDRAADEIAPVAPAPSAAPGAAADACRPTVQRAADEPWIDDAAAAQQTWAAHADELAGPVVLGQDGWAFYNDQIEENFSQSVGRRLLTVSEVAAWRDYFTPLSVALAEQGIELTIQITPSAASVYPEQLPEWVVPLRGSTPLDQLLSASPDLPIIDFRADLREAAAEDAVFTPVNSHWTDWGGYIGWQSFARCQAAMYPDAPAVAVPAVDRVTREGVFNEYAAYGVADATPEWTAPVFAEEMAPVEVTDGASNTLTSDGGQVIDLSRLPASTVTDGAWSGQSALILRDSMGNALSGLWAQQYAQTWQIQHRYDDWSDPPNYRSLVEQYEPDVVIIQLAERHLVNAPAKGVTTGY
;
A
#
# COMPACT_ATOMS: atom_id res chain seq x y z
N MET A 1 -17.11 -3.16 -20.79
CA MET A 1 -17.43 -4.38 -21.58
C MET A 1 -18.86 -4.82 -21.23
N PRO A 2 -19.59 -5.52 -22.10
CA PRO A 2 -20.90 -6.06 -21.74
C PRO A 2 -20.75 -7.16 -20.68
N ARG A 3 -21.66 -7.20 -19.69
CA ARG A 3 -21.67 -8.26 -18.67
C ARG A 3 -22.22 -9.55 -19.29
N VAL A 4 -21.47 -10.64 -19.16
CA VAL A 4 -21.96 -12.01 -19.41
C VAL A 4 -22.41 -12.58 -18.06
N CYS A 5 -23.62 -13.15 -18.01
CA CYS A 5 -24.08 -13.88 -16.83
C CYS A 5 -23.64 -15.34 -16.93
N VAL A 6 -22.96 -15.86 -15.89
CA VAL A 6 -22.63 -17.28 -15.75
C VAL A 6 -23.60 -17.89 -14.73
N PRO A 7 -24.42 -18.90 -15.10
CA PRO A 7 -25.52 -19.37 -14.25
C PRO A 7 -25.18 -20.70 -13.53
N GLU A 8 -24.45 -20.62 -12.43
CA GLU A 8 -24.36 -21.68 -11.41
C GLU A 8 -24.43 -21.05 -10.00
N LEU A 9 -24.78 -21.85 -8.98
CA LEU A 9 -25.13 -21.41 -7.62
C LEU A 9 -26.48 -20.64 -7.45
N ALA A 10 -27.59 -21.25 -7.87
CA ALA A 10 -28.93 -20.92 -7.35
C ALA A 10 -29.87 -22.15 -7.37
N PRO A 11 -30.48 -22.58 -6.25
CA PRO A 11 -31.19 -23.86 -6.16
C PRO A 11 -32.71 -23.79 -6.43
N ASP A 12 -33.18 -22.95 -7.36
CA ASP A 12 -34.57 -23.05 -7.85
C ASP A 12 -34.71 -22.67 -9.34
N ARG A 13 -35.56 -23.39 -10.08
CA ARG A 13 -35.47 -23.51 -11.55
C ARG A 13 -36.69 -22.98 -12.32
N ALA A 14 -37.37 -21.97 -11.77
CA ALA A 14 -38.66 -21.49 -12.26
C ALA A 14 -38.67 -20.11 -12.98
N ALA A 15 -37.53 -19.42 -13.09
CA ALA A 15 -37.50 -17.98 -13.46
C ALA A 15 -36.98 -17.63 -14.89
N CYS A 16 -36.57 -18.60 -15.71
CA CYS A 16 -35.97 -18.34 -17.04
C CYS A 16 -36.85 -18.83 -18.20
N ALA A 17 -37.94 -18.12 -18.53
CA ALA A 17 -38.85 -18.52 -19.60
C ALA A 17 -39.59 -17.33 -20.29
N ALA A 18 -38.87 -16.30 -20.77
CA ALA A 18 -39.49 -15.19 -21.53
C ALA A 18 -38.51 -14.34 -22.39
N ALA A 19 -37.78 -14.93 -23.35
CA ALA A 19 -36.99 -14.15 -24.33
C ALA A 19 -36.54 -14.92 -25.61
N GLU A 20 -37.41 -15.71 -26.25
CA GLU A 20 -37.08 -16.29 -27.56
C GLU A 20 -37.46 -15.36 -28.73
N GLY A 21 -36.52 -15.18 -29.67
CA GLY A 21 -36.79 -14.68 -31.03
C GLY A 21 -36.29 -13.27 -31.37
N LEU A 22 -35.18 -13.18 -32.12
CA LEU A 22 -35.25 -12.95 -33.56
C LEU A 22 -33.87 -13.10 -34.24
N ASP A 23 -33.90 -13.38 -35.54
CA ASP A 23 -32.75 -13.78 -36.39
C ASP A 23 -31.94 -12.55 -36.91
N PRO A 24 -30.67 -12.69 -37.34
CA PRO A 24 -29.76 -11.55 -37.50
C PRO A 24 -29.70 -10.95 -38.91
N GLY A 25 -29.23 -9.70 -38.98
CA GLY A 25 -28.54 -9.16 -40.16
C GLY A 25 -29.22 -7.97 -40.83
N VAL A 26 -28.55 -6.81 -40.75
CA VAL A 26 -28.37 -5.82 -41.84
C VAL A 26 -27.38 -4.75 -41.32
N ALA A 27 -26.41 -4.38 -42.15
CA ALA A 27 -25.58 -3.21 -41.94
C ALA A 27 -25.80 -2.22 -43.10
N PRO A 28 -25.85 -0.92 -42.79
CA PRO A 28 -25.17 0.04 -43.66
C PRO A 28 -24.37 1.11 -42.89
N ALA A 29 -23.39 1.69 -43.58
CA ALA A 29 -22.59 2.84 -43.13
C ALA A 29 -22.89 4.08 -44.01
N PRO A 30 -22.07 5.16 -44.05
CA PRO A 30 -22.09 6.20 -43.01
C PRO A 30 -22.24 7.65 -43.56
N ALA A 31 -22.81 8.55 -42.76
CA ALA A 31 -22.71 10.02 -42.88
C ALA A 31 -23.15 10.69 -41.55
N GLY A 32 -22.71 11.89 -41.16
CA GLY A 32 -21.77 12.84 -41.78
C GLY A 32 -21.35 13.95 -40.80
N GLN A 33 -20.48 14.88 -41.22
CA GLN A 33 -19.84 15.89 -40.36
C GLN A 33 -20.64 17.20 -40.20
N ASN A 34 -20.57 17.84 -39.02
CA ASN A 34 -20.66 19.30 -38.74
C ASN A 34 -20.54 19.53 -37.21
N GLY A 35 -20.03 20.63 -36.65
CA GLY A 35 -19.29 21.75 -37.27
C GLY A 35 -19.12 22.99 -36.34
N ALA A 36 -17.87 23.45 -36.16
CA ALA A 36 -17.42 24.79 -35.71
C ALA A 36 -17.57 25.29 -34.24
N HIS A 37 -16.53 26.00 -33.78
CA HIS A 37 -16.53 26.92 -32.62
C HIS A 37 -17.04 28.33 -33.01
N ALA A 38 -17.42 29.16 -32.02
CA ALA A 38 -17.12 30.61 -32.04
C ALA A 38 -17.12 31.26 -30.63
N ARG A 39 -16.38 32.36 -30.48
CA ARG A 39 -16.41 33.30 -29.32
C ARG A 39 -17.08 34.62 -29.74
N SER A 40 -17.55 35.45 -28.79
CA SER A 40 -17.32 36.92 -28.81
C SER A 40 -17.89 37.64 -27.57
N ARG A 41 -17.57 38.94 -27.43
CA ARG A 41 -17.96 39.88 -26.36
C ARG A 41 -18.78 41.04 -26.96
N HIS A 42 -19.60 41.76 -26.18
CA HIS A 42 -19.37 43.19 -25.83
C HIS A 42 -20.56 43.95 -25.15
N LEU A 43 -20.20 44.73 -24.12
CA LEU A 43 -20.63 46.11 -23.76
C LEU A 43 -21.98 46.71 -24.24
N ARG A 44 -22.71 47.33 -23.29
CA ARG A 44 -23.22 48.74 -23.38
C ARG A 44 -23.59 49.33 -22.00
N ARG A 45 -24.03 50.60 -21.93
CA ARG A 45 -24.13 51.42 -20.69
C ARG A 45 -25.47 52.20 -20.56
N ARG A 46 -25.96 52.39 -19.31
CA ARG A 46 -26.62 53.60 -18.71
C ARG A 46 -27.95 54.12 -19.35
N PRO A 47 -28.70 55.09 -18.74
CA PRO A 47 -28.42 56.11 -17.68
C PRO A 47 -29.12 55.79 -16.31
N ASP A 48 -29.48 56.67 -15.34
CA ASP A 48 -29.56 58.16 -15.23
C ASP A 48 -29.36 58.71 -13.77
N VAL A 49 -29.83 59.95 -13.47
CA VAL A 49 -29.64 60.79 -12.24
C VAL A 49 -30.89 61.70 -11.97
N PRO A 50 -30.99 62.81 -11.17
CA PRO A 50 -30.03 63.60 -10.33
C PRO A 50 -30.53 64.07 -8.90
N GLY A 51 -29.72 64.88 -8.18
CA GLY A 51 -30.06 65.71 -6.98
C GLY A 51 -29.01 65.60 -5.85
N ALA A 52 -28.25 66.59 -5.33
CA ALA A 52 -28.42 68.01 -4.92
C ALA A 52 -28.72 68.21 -3.40
N ALA A 53 -28.21 69.20 -2.61
CA ALA A 53 -26.95 69.99 -2.63
C ALA A 53 -26.78 70.90 -1.35
N ARG A 54 -25.55 71.00 -0.77
CA ARG A 54 -25.00 72.11 0.09
C ARG A 54 -25.63 72.40 1.50
N PRO A 55 -25.06 73.27 2.40
CA PRO A 55 -23.65 73.69 2.65
C PRO A 55 -23.23 73.89 4.16
N ALA A 56 -21.93 74.20 4.39
CA ALA A 56 -21.32 75.10 5.41
C ALA A 56 -21.42 74.88 6.95
N ASP A 57 -20.28 74.91 7.68
CA ASP A 57 -19.78 76.09 8.43
C ASP A 57 -18.33 75.88 9.01
N ALA A 58 -17.76 76.91 9.68
CA ALA A 58 -16.40 77.03 10.25
C ALA A 58 -16.47 77.80 11.63
N PRO A 59 -15.41 78.32 12.33
CA PRO A 59 -13.97 78.49 12.01
C PRO A 59 -12.95 78.29 13.19
N ASP A 60 -11.68 78.69 12.96
CA ASP A 60 -10.61 79.17 13.88
C ASP A 60 -10.13 78.30 15.08
N ASP A 61 -8.92 78.45 15.65
CA ASP A 61 -7.88 79.51 15.64
C ASP A 61 -6.45 78.90 15.81
N GLY A 62 -5.37 79.69 15.73
CA GLY A 62 -4.12 79.42 16.45
C GLY A 62 -2.82 79.26 15.65
N SER A 63 -2.29 80.35 15.07
CA SER A 63 -0.87 80.48 14.65
C SER A 63 -0.17 81.54 15.52
N PRO A 64 1.19 81.54 15.67
CA PRO A 64 1.97 82.35 14.72
C PRO A 64 3.44 81.93 14.43
N HIS A 65 3.88 82.42 13.27
CA HIS A 65 5.23 82.56 12.70
C HIS A 65 6.45 82.75 13.62
N VAL A 66 7.59 82.24 13.15
CA VAL A 66 8.83 83.05 12.97
C VAL A 66 9.36 82.90 11.54
N SER A 67 9.26 84.02 10.82
CA SER A 67 9.97 84.52 9.62
C SER A 67 11.15 83.76 8.99
N ALA A 68 11.24 83.84 7.65
CA ALA A 68 12.30 83.25 6.83
C ALA A 68 13.41 84.26 6.41
N SER A 69 14.56 83.72 5.97
CA SER A 69 15.44 84.40 4.99
C SER A 69 16.33 83.43 4.20
N GLY A 70 16.28 83.55 2.87
CA GLY A 70 17.36 83.30 1.90
C GLY A 70 18.01 81.90 1.73
N GLY A 71 17.95 81.35 0.50
CA GLY A 71 19.09 80.57 -0.03
C GLY A 71 18.81 79.40 -0.98
N GLY A 72 18.76 79.67 -2.29
CA GLY A 72 19.29 78.78 -3.34
C GLY A 72 18.44 77.58 -3.80
N ASP A 73 18.17 77.52 -5.10
CA ASP A 73 17.71 76.30 -5.78
C ASP A 73 18.81 75.23 -5.77
N ILE A 74 18.43 73.96 -5.49
CA ILE A 74 19.23 72.80 -5.89
C ILE A 74 18.43 71.97 -6.88
N VAL A 75 18.67 72.24 -8.17
CA VAL A 75 18.38 71.29 -9.24
C VAL A 75 19.32 70.10 -9.04
N HIS A 76 18.78 68.92 -8.72
CA HIS A 76 19.59 67.70 -8.68
C HIS A 76 20.15 67.43 -10.08
N GLY A 77 21.47 67.55 -10.18
CA GLY A 77 22.13 67.88 -11.44
C GLY A 77 22.26 66.76 -12.46
N ALA A 78 22.46 67.21 -13.69
CA ALA A 78 23.07 66.55 -14.83
C ALA A 78 23.87 65.26 -14.53
N GLY A 79 23.64 64.23 -15.35
CA GLY A 79 24.37 62.96 -15.28
C GLY A 79 25.88 63.15 -15.41
N VAL A 80 26.61 62.83 -14.34
CA VAL A 80 28.08 62.85 -14.30
C VAL A 80 28.62 61.88 -15.35
N PRO A 81 29.55 62.30 -16.24
CA PRO A 81 30.18 61.38 -17.18
C PRO A 81 31.01 60.33 -16.43
N SER A 82 30.48 59.11 -16.33
CA SER A 82 31.22 57.98 -15.75
C SER A 82 32.56 57.80 -16.50
N PRO A 83 33.72 57.82 -15.80
CA PRO A 83 35.01 57.77 -16.47
C PRO A 83 35.12 56.53 -17.36
N PRO A 84 35.70 56.62 -18.56
CA PRO A 84 35.71 55.51 -19.51
C PRO A 84 36.39 54.24 -18.94
N TRP A 85 37.32 54.41 -18.01
CA TRP A 85 38.01 53.32 -17.30
C TRP A 85 37.19 52.65 -16.18
N TRP A 86 36.09 53.26 -15.71
CA TRP A 86 35.17 52.63 -14.74
C TRP A 86 34.15 51.68 -15.38
N ARG A 87 33.90 51.84 -16.69
CA ARG A 87 32.90 51.06 -17.43
C ARG A 87 33.06 49.53 -17.32
N PRO A 88 34.26 48.92 -17.43
CA PRO A 88 34.41 47.47 -17.24
C PRO A 88 34.25 47.01 -15.78
N TYR A 89 34.36 47.90 -14.79
CA TYR A 89 34.29 47.54 -13.37
C TYR A 89 32.91 47.77 -12.73
N ARG A 90 32.09 48.67 -13.31
CA ARG A 90 30.72 48.96 -12.83
C ARG A 90 29.87 47.69 -12.67
N ASP A 91 30.00 46.77 -13.63
CA ASP A 91 29.17 45.57 -13.71
C ASP A 91 29.84 44.36 -13.04
N ALA A 92 31.08 44.49 -12.54
CA ALA A 92 31.84 43.40 -11.92
C ALA A 92 31.15 42.80 -10.67
N PRO A 93 30.51 43.56 -9.76
CA PRO A 93 29.75 42.96 -8.64
C PRO A 93 28.57 42.12 -9.12
N LEU A 94 27.92 42.50 -10.22
CA LEU A 94 26.81 41.74 -10.82
C LEU A 94 27.33 40.47 -11.53
N ILE A 95 28.50 40.54 -12.17
CA ILE A 95 29.17 39.38 -12.77
C ILE A 95 29.61 38.39 -11.68
N ILE A 96 30.20 38.87 -10.57
CA ILE A 96 30.56 38.03 -9.42
C ILE A 96 29.33 37.39 -8.80
N LEU A 97 28.23 38.14 -8.62
CA LEU A 97 26.97 37.60 -8.12
C LEU A 97 26.38 36.54 -9.07
N ALA A 98 26.38 36.80 -10.38
CA ALA A 98 25.89 35.84 -11.38
C ALA A 98 26.73 34.55 -11.42
N ILE A 99 28.06 34.66 -11.31
CA ILE A 99 28.96 33.51 -11.20
C ILE A 99 28.70 32.75 -9.89
N ALA A 100 28.55 33.45 -8.76
CA ALA A 100 28.25 32.82 -7.47
C ALA A 100 26.89 32.10 -7.47
N SER A 101 25.85 32.71 -8.07
CA SER A 101 24.53 32.07 -8.26
C SER A 101 24.60 30.86 -9.20
N LEU A 102 25.39 30.93 -10.28
CA LEU A 102 25.58 29.81 -11.19
C LEU A 102 26.33 28.65 -10.50
N VAL A 103 27.38 28.94 -9.73
CA VAL A 103 28.10 27.94 -8.94
C VAL A 103 27.19 27.33 -7.88
N ALA A 104 26.39 28.14 -7.16
CA ALA A 104 25.43 27.64 -6.18
C ALA A 104 24.35 26.75 -6.83
N ALA A 105 23.87 27.09 -8.03
CA ALA A 105 22.93 26.26 -8.78
C ALA A 105 23.55 24.93 -9.25
N ILE A 106 24.79 24.95 -9.74
CA ILE A 106 25.52 23.75 -10.15
C ILE A 106 25.80 22.84 -8.94
N VAL A 107 26.23 23.41 -7.80
CA VAL A 107 26.44 22.67 -6.56
C VAL A 107 25.12 22.09 -6.05
N GLY A 108 24.04 22.87 -6.00
CA GLY A 108 22.71 22.39 -5.61
C GLY A 108 22.21 21.25 -6.49
N TRP A 109 22.34 21.37 -7.81
CA TRP A 109 22.00 20.30 -8.75
C TRP A 109 22.87 19.05 -8.58
N THR A 110 24.18 19.21 -8.36
CA THR A 110 25.11 18.08 -8.16
C THR A 110 24.84 17.36 -6.84
N VAL A 111 24.50 18.11 -5.77
CA VAL A 111 24.11 17.54 -4.47
C VAL A 111 22.77 16.81 -4.61
N GLN A 112 21.78 17.41 -5.24
CA GLN A 112 20.48 16.77 -5.46
C GLN A 112 20.64 15.47 -6.27
N ALA A 113 21.32 15.50 -7.42
CA ALA A 113 21.57 14.32 -8.25
C ALA A 113 22.46 13.24 -7.59
N ASN A 114 23.10 13.53 -6.46
CA ASN A 114 23.78 12.54 -5.64
C ASN A 114 22.88 11.98 -4.52
N LEU A 115 22.00 12.80 -3.95
CA LEU A 115 20.96 12.36 -3.02
C LEU A 115 19.92 11.48 -3.72
N ASP A 116 19.49 11.87 -4.92
CA ASP A 116 18.57 11.09 -5.76
C ASP A 116 19.18 9.70 -6.06
N ARG A 117 20.45 9.63 -6.47
CA ARG A 117 21.13 8.35 -6.71
C ARG A 117 21.23 7.48 -5.45
N ALA A 118 21.59 8.07 -4.31
CA ALA A 118 21.67 7.33 -3.04
C ALA A 118 20.28 6.90 -2.51
N ALA A 119 19.21 7.55 -2.96
CA ALA A 119 17.82 7.15 -2.71
C ALA A 119 17.35 6.03 -3.66
N ASP A 120 17.87 5.99 -4.89
CA ASP A 120 17.61 4.96 -5.91
C ASP A 120 18.52 3.71 -5.78
N GLU A 121 19.58 3.76 -4.96
CA GLU A 121 20.44 2.61 -4.66
C GLU A 121 19.67 1.50 -3.91
N ILE A 122 20.00 0.23 -4.18
CA ILE A 122 19.38 -0.95 -3.53
C ILE A 122 19.64 -0.89 -2.01
N ALA A 123 18.59 -1.05 -1.20
CA ALA A 123 18.71 -1.06 0.25
C ALA A 123 19.45 -2.32 0.76
N PRO A 124 20.23 -2.23 1.86
CA PRO A 124 20.94 -3.39 2.40
C PRO A 124 20.02 -4.58 2.72
N VAL A 125 20.33 -5.74 2.13
CA VAL A 125 19.62 -7.02 2.38
C VAL A 125 19.99 -7.67 3.72
N ALA A 126 21.21 -7.38 4.21
CA ALA A 126 21.65 -7.82 5.53
C ALA A 126 21.29 -6.76 6.61
N PRO A 127 20.84 -7.19 7.81
CA PRO A 127 20.56 -6.27 8.90
C PRO A 127 21.82 -5.53 9.36
N ALA A 128 21.67 -4.24 9.66
CA ALA A 128 22.74 -3.44 10.23
C ALA A 128 23.17 -4.03 11.60
N PRO A 129 24.47 -4.10 11.91
CA PRO A 129 24.96 -4.70 13.14
C PRO A 129 24.73 -3.80 14.37
N SER A 130 23.48 -3.75 14.86
CA SER A 130 23.11 -3.04 16.09
C SER A 130 21.96 -3.72 16.83
N ALA A 131 22.10 -3.84 18.16
CA ALA A 131 21.15 -4.43 19.11
C ALA A 131 20.71 -5.88 18.83
N ALA A 132 20.82 -6.74 19.86
CA ALA A 132 20.09 -8.00 19.83
C ALA A 132 18.58 -7.70 19.91
N PRO A 133 17.73 -8.41 19.15
CA PRO A 133 16.28 -8.28 19.27
C PRO A 133 15.82 -8.49 20.72
N GLY A 134 14.76 -7.78 21.11
CA GLY A 134 14.05 -8.06 22.35
C GLY A 134 13.14 -9.28 22.17
N ALA A 135 12.77 -9.94 23.28
CA ALA A 135 11.97 -11.17 23.23
C ALA A 135 10.64 -11.06 22.46
N ALA A 136 10.06 -9.86 22.37
CA ALA A 136 8.91 -9.59 21.50
C ALA A 136 9.25 -9.71 20.01
N ALA A 137 10.37 -9.15 19.56
CA ALA A 137 10.83 -9.27 18.17
C ALA A 137 11.17 -10.73 17.80
N ASP A 138 11.77 -11.50 18.73
CA ASP A 138 12.01 -12.94 18.54
C ASP A 138 10.69 -13.73 18.37
N ALA A 139 9.66 -13.40 19.16
CA ALA A 139 8.35 -14.05 19.09
C ALA A 139 7.57 -13.72 17.80
N CYS A 140 7.71 -12.49 17.30
CA CYS A 140 7.06 -12.00 16.08
C CYS A 140 7.83 -12.36 14.79
N ARG A 141 9.14 -12.65 14.88
CA ARG A 141 10.02 -12.93 13.73
C ARG A 141 10.97 -14.11 14.03
N PRO A 142 10.46 -15.35 14.11
CA PRO A 142 11.30 -16.52 14.31
C PRO A 142 12.33 -16.65 13.18
N THR A 143 13.50 -17.22 13.46
CA THR A 143 14.63 -17.25 12.52
C THR A 143 14.31 -18.00 11.22
N VAL A 144 14.01 -17.25 10.16
CA VAL A 144 13.91 -17.77 8.79
C VAL A 144 15.31 -17.96 8.20
N GLN A 145 15.54 -19.09 7.51
CA GLN A 145 16.73 -19.24 6.67
C GLN A 145 16.66 -18.27 5.49
N ARG A 146 17.56 -17.28 5.48
CA ARG A 146 17.84 -16.36 4.35
C ARG A 146 18.56 -17.10 3.21
N ALA A 147 18.65 -16.45 2.04
CA ALA A 147 19.55 -16.87 0.98
C ALA A 147 21.01 -16.94 1.48
N ALA A 148 21.80 -17.84 0.88
CA ALA A 148 23.21 -18.03 1.23
C ALA A 148 24.16 -17.16 0.38
N ASP A 149 23.70 -16.81 -0.81
CA ASP A 149 24.37 -16.01 -1.84
C ASP A 149 23.37 -14.94 -2.31
N GLU A 150 23.82 -13.84 -2.94
CA GLU A 150 22.93 -12.80 -3.47
C GLU A 150 23.14 -12.62 -4.99
N PRO A 151 22.66 -13.55 -5.86
CA PRO A 151 23.04 -13.58 -7.28
C PRO A 151 22.77 -12.28 -8.04
N TRP A 152 21.74 -11.53 -7.66
CA TRP A 152 21.36 -10.25 -8.27
C TRP A 152 22.17 -9.05 -7.78
N ILE A 153 23.05 -9.25 -6.80
CA ILE A 153 24.00 -8.25 -6.26
C ILE A 153 25.43 -8.66 -6.62
N ASP A 154 25.80 -9.93 -6.38
CA ASP A 154 27.17 -10.45 -6.50
C ASP A 154 27.62 -10.69 -7.95
N ASP A 155 26.75 -11.27 -8.80
CA ASP A 155 26.97 -11.41 -10.26
C ASP A 155 25.65 -11.23 -11.02
N ALA A 156 25.10 -10.01 -10.93
CA ALA A 156 23.88 -9.60 -11.60
C ALA A 156 23.93 -9.83 -13.13
N ALA A 157 25.13 -9.87 -13.73
CA ALA A 157 25.31 -10.12 -15.15
C ALA A 157 25.06 -11.60 -15.51
N ALA A 158 25.60 -12.53 -14.72
CA ALA A 158 25.30 -13.96 -14.87
C ALA A 158 23.83 -14.27 -14.55
N ALA A 159 23.29 -13.71 -13.46
CA ALA A 159 21.88 -13.91 -13.08
C ALA A 159 20.92 -13.42 -14.18
N GLN A 160 21.15 -12.21 -14.71
CA GLN A 160 20.36 -11.66 -15.82
C GLN A 160 20.57 -12.41 -17.14
N GLN A 161 21.74 -13.03 -17.39
CA GLN A 161 21.94 -13.90 -18.54
C GLN A 161 21.09 -15.18 -18.44
N THR A 162 21.07 -15.84 -17.29
CA THR A 162 20.25 -17.04 -17.06
C THR A 162 18.77 -16.70 -17.22
N TRP A 163 18.28 -15.66 -16.55
CA TRP A 163 16.89 -15.20 -16.67
C TRP A 163 16.48 -14.86 -18.11
N ALA A 164 17.36 -14.22 -18.88
CA ALA A 164 17.10 -13.92 -20.29
C ALA A 164 17.06 -15.17 -21.20
N ALA A 165 17.67 -16.29 -20.79
CA ALA A 165 17.59 -17.55 -21.53
C ALA A 165 16.23 -18.25 -21.39
N HIS A 166 15.48 -17.99 -20.31
CA HIS A 166 14.16 -18.56 -20.02
C HIS A 166 13.00 -17.60 -20.36
N ALA A 167 13.23 -16.61 -21.23
CA ALA A 167 12.25 -15.58 -21.58
C ALA A 167 10.91 -16.12 -22.14
N ASP A 168 10.91 -17.30 -22.77
CA ASP A 168 9.69 -17.95 -23.26
C ASP A 168 8.82 -18.52 -22.11
N GLU A 169 9.43 -18.98 -21.02
CA GLU A 169 8.73 -19.42 -19.80
C GLU A 169 8.17 -18.22 -19.00
N LEU A 170 8.80 -17.06 -19.15
CA LEU A 170 8.42 -15.79 -18.53
C LEU A 170 7.46 -14.94 -19.39
N ALA A 171 6.94 -15.47 -20.51
CA ALA A 171 6.09 -14.72 -21.43
C ALA A 171 4.62 -14.61 -20.98
N GLY A 172 4.17 -15.46 -20.05
CA GLY A 172 2.79 -15.52 -19.55
C GLY A 172 2.50 -14.57 -18.37
N PRO A 173 1.24 -14.48 -17.90
CA PRO A 173 0.87 -13.81 -16.65
C PRO A 173 1.21 -14.62 -15.39
N VAL A 174 1.59 -15.88 -15.58
CA VAL A 174 2.04 -16.82 -14.54
C VAL A 174 3.28 -17.56 -15.03
N VAL A 175 4.13 -17.99 -14.11
CA VAL A 175 5.28 -18.87 -14.37
C VAL A 175 4.96 -20.24 -13.80
N LEU A 176 5.18 -21.30 -14.59
CA LEU A 176 4.95 -22.68 -14.18
C LEU A 176 6.17 -23.22 -13.42
N GLY A 177 5.94 -23.70 -12.20
CA GLY A 177 6.95 -24.34 -11.35
C GLY A 177 7.03 -25.86 -11.53
N GLN A 178 7.59 -26.52 -10.52
CA GLN A 178 7.60 -27.98 -10.41
C GLN A 178 6.23 -28.51 -9.96
N ASP A 179 5.98 -29.82 -10.14
CA ASP A 179 4.81 -30.57 -9.65
C ASP A 179 3.41 -29.94 -9.87
N GLY A 180 3.27 -29.08 -10.90
CA GLY A 180 2.01 -28.41 -11.24
C GLY A 180 1.78 -27.07 -10.53
N TRP A 181 2.76 -26.57 -9.77
CA TRP A 181 2.72 -25.22 -9.20
C TRP A 181 2.73 -24.13 -10.28
N ALA A 182 2.08 -23.02 -9.99
CA ALA A 182 2.16 -21.79 -10.75
C ALA A 182 2.25 -20.58 -9.81
N PHE A 183 2.97 -19.55 -10.25
CA PHE A 183 3.20 -18.33 -9.50
C PHE A 183 2.85 -17.11 -10.37
N TYR A 184 2.39 -16.01 -9.79
CA TYR A 184 2.20 -14.78 -10.55
C TYR A 184 3.53 -14.29 -11.14
N ASN A 185 3.49 -13.90 -12.41
CA ASN A 185 4.63 -13.31 -13.10
C ASN A 185 4.64 -11.76 -12.92
N ASP A 186 5.70 -11.10 -13.40
CA ASP A 186 6.03 -9.69 -13.14
C ASP A 186 4.91 -8.68 -13.45
N GLN A 187 3.88 -9.04 -14.24
CA GLN A 187 2.75 -8.15 -14.53
C GLN A 187 1.83 -7.91 -13.32
N ILE A 188 1.89 -8.77 -12.31
CA ILE A 188 1.32 -8.53 -10.97
C ILE A 188 2.48 -8.12 -10.06
N GLU A 189 2.67 -6.81 -9.90
CA GLU A 189 3.53 -6.23 -8.85
C GLU A 189 4.97 -6.77 -8.85
N GLU A 190 5.56 -7.09 -10.02
CA GLU A 190 6.91 -7.68 -10.11
C GLU A 190 7.07 -9.01 -9.32
N ASN A 191 5.97 -9.73 -9.04
CA ASN A 191 5.94 -10.75 -7.98
C ASN A 191 6.94 -11.90 -8.16
N PHE A 192 7.16 -12.38 -9.39
CA PHE A 192 8.16 -13.42 -9.63
C PHE A 192 9.58 -12.89 -9.42
N SER A 193 9.86 -11.65 -9.86
CA SER A 193 11.13 -10.98 -9.56
C SER A 193 11.35 -10.73 -8.07
N GLN A 194 10.32 -10.44 -7.29
CA GLN A 194 10.42 -10.35 -5.82
C GLN A 194 10.79 -11.71 -5.22
N SER A 195 10.11 -12.78 -5.65
CA SER A 195 10.24 -14.15 -5.15
C SER A 195 11.65 -14.75 -5.30
N VAL A 196 12.48 -14.16 -6.17
CA VAL A 196 13.86 -14.59 -6.47
C VAL A 196 14.92 -13.56 -6.05
N GLY A 197 14.54 -12.40 -5.51
CA GLY A 197 15.47 -11.32 -5.18
C GLY A 197 15.99 -10.52 -6.40
N ARG A 198 15.35 -10.66 -7.57
CA ARG A 198 15.62 -9.84 -8.76
C ARG A 198 15.07 -8.42 -8.60
N ARG A 199 13.91 -8.30 -7.95
CA ARG A 199 13.32 -7.04 -7.51
C ARG A 199 13.55 -6.87 -6.02
N LEU A 200 14.49 -5.99 -5.70
CA LEU A 200 14.78 -5.51 -4.36
C LEU A 200 14.28 -4.06 -4.20
N LEU A 201 13.99 -3.65 -2.98
CA LEU A 201 13.65 -2.28 -2.63
C LEU A 201 14.89 -1.38 -2.66
N THR A 202 14.69 -0.13 -3.08
CA THR A 202 15.68 0.94 -2.94
C THR A 202 15.72 1.49 -1.51
N VAL A 203 16.76 2.25 -1.19
CA VAL A 203 16.88 2.98 0.08
C VAL A 203 15.66 3.89 0.32
N SER A 204 15.13 4.53 -0.72
CA SER A 204 13.94 5.39 -0.60
C SER A 204 12.63 4.63 -0.48
N GLU A 205 12.48 3.45 -1.10
CA GLU A 205 11.30 2.61 -0.95
C GLU A 205 11.20 2.02 0.47
N VAL A 206 12.32 1.55 1.03
CA VAL A 206 12.40 1.13 2.43
C VAL A 206 12.13 2.31 3.37
N ALA A 207 12.67 3.49 3.09
CA ALA A 207 12.41 4.68 3.88
C ALA A 207 10.94 5.09 3.83
N ALA A 208 10.27 5.03 2.66
CA ALA A 208 8.87 5.39 2.51
C ALA A 208 7.94 4.48 3.34
N TRP A 209 8.17 3.16 3.38
CA TRP A 209 7.41 2.27 4.26
C TRP A 209 7.63 2.59 5.74
N ARG A 210 8.87 2.92 6.15
CA ARG A 210 9.19 3.31 7.52
C ARG A 210 8.56 4.65 7.91
N ASP A 211 8.68 5.67 7.07
CA ASP A 211 8.12 7.00 7.30
C ASP A 211 6.57 6.98 7.30
N TYR A 212 5.95 5.98 6.65
CA TYR A 212 4.51 5.76 6.67
C TYR A 212 4.03 5.07 7.95
N PHE A 213 4.66 3.95 8.35
CA PHE A 213 4.23 3.17 9.52
C PHE A 213 4.76 3.66 10.88
N THR A 214 5.94 4.31 10.94
CA THR A 214 6.52 4.73 12.22
C THR A 214 5.69 5.80 12.94
N PRO A 215 5.20 6.88 12.28
CA PRO A 215 4.33 7.87 12.94
C PRO A 215 3.02 7.27 13.43
N LEU A 216 2.44 6.33 12.68
CA LEU A 216 1.25 5.57 13.09
C LEU A 216 1.54 4.73 14.34
N SER A 217 2.63 3.95 14.33
CA SER A 217 3.00 3.09 15.46
C SER A 217 3.28 3.88 16.74
N VAL A 218 3.86 5.08 16.64
CA VAL A 218 4.04 5.98 17.79
C VAL A 218 2.70 6.54 18.26
N ALA A 219 1.88 7.08 17.36
CA ALA A 219 0.62 7.72 17.72
C ALA A 219 -0.40 6.73 18.31
N LEU A 220 -0.48 5.50 17.81
CA LEU A 220 -1.35 4.47 18.39
C LEU A 220 -0.88 4.06 19.80
N ALA A 221 0.43 3.90 20.01
CA ALA A 221 0.99 3.62 21.33
C ALA A 221 0.76 4.77 22.34
N GLU A 222 0.81 6.04 21.89
CA GLU A 222 0.45 7.20 22.72
C GLU A 222 -1.05 7.26 23.08
N GLN A 223 -1.92 6.67 22.25
CA GLN A 223 -3.36 6.52 22.51
C GLN A 223 -3.70 5.25 23.32
N GLY A 224 -2.75 4.33 23.52
CA GLY A 224 -2.97 3.04 24.18
C GLY A 224 -3.58 1.96 23.28
N ILE A 225 -3.55 2.15 21.96
CA ILE A 225 -4.13 1.26 20.96
C ILE A 225 -3.06 0.25 20.50
N GLU A 226 -3.39 -1.04 20.49
CA GLU A 226 -2.49 -2.09 19.99
C GLU A 226 -2.32 -1.96 18.46
N LEU A 227 -1.11 -2.22 17.93
CA LEU A 227 -0.83 -2.26 16.49
C LEU A 227 -0.11 -3.55 16.12
N THR A 228 -0.58 -4.26 15.08
CA THR A 228 0.22 -5.29 14.41
C THR A 228 0.24 -5.11 12.90
N ILE A 229 1.39 -5.41 12.28
CA ILE A 229 1.59 -5.41 10.83
C ILE A 229 1.86 -6.85 10.39
N GLN A 230 0.91 -7.43 9.66
CA GLN A 230 0.83 -8.85 9.32
C GLN A 230 1.14 -9.03 7.85
N ILE A 231 2.38 -9.35 7.50
CA ILE A 231 2.79 -9.54 6.11
C ILE A 231 2.64 -11.00 5.72
N THR A 232 1.56 -11.33 5.00
CA THR A 232 1.36 -12.68 4.45
C THR A 232 2.41 -12.94 3.36
N PRO A 233 3.30 -13.94 3.50
CA PRO A 233 4.31 -14.22 2.50
C PRO A 233 3.69 -14.73 1.20
N SER A 234 4.44 -14.65 0.11
CA SER A 234 4.11 -15.33 -1.14
C SER A 234 4.26 -16.85 -1.02
N ALA A 235 3.53 -17.59 -1.86
CA ALA A 235 3.70 -19.05 -1.98
C ALA A 235 5.18 -19.44 -2.21
N ALA A 236 5.90 -18.70 -3.08
CA ALA A 236 7.32 -18.93 -3.35
C ALA A 236 8.26 -18.56 -2.18
N SER A 237 7.81 -17.79 -1.19
CA SER A 237 8.54 -17.56 0.07
C SER A 237 8.33 -18.69 1.09
N VAL A 238 7.30 -19.53 0.93
CA VAL A 238 7.04 -20.71 1.80
C VAL A 238 7.48 -22.02 1.15
N TYR A 239 7.25 -22.19 -0.15
CA TYR A 239 7.58 -23.38 -0.96
C TYR A 239 8.69 -23.05 -1.98
N PRO A 240 9.93 -22.72 -1.53
CA PRO A 240 11.01 -22.31 -2.41
C PRO A 240 11.45 -23.38 -3.41
N GLU A 241 11.27 -24.66 -3.06
CA GLU A 241 11.59 -25.83 -3.89
C GLU A 241 10.60 -26.09 -5.02
N GLN A 242 9.42 -25.46 -5.01
CA GLN A 242 8.40 -25.62 -6.06
C GLN A 242 8.55 -24.63 -7.23
N LEU A 243 9.48 -23.68 -7.12
CA LEU A 243 9.90 -22.83 -8.24
C LEU A 243 10.52 -23.67 -9.38
N PRO A 244 10.63 -23.13 -10.62
CA PRO A 244 11.35 -23.80 -11.70
C PRO A 244 12.79 -24.15 -11.30
N GLU A 245 13.31 -25.31 -11.71
CA GLU A 245 14.66 -25.77 -11.32
C GLU A 245 15.76 -24.72 -11.63
N TRP A 246 15.63 -24.00 -12.75
CA TRP A 246 16.59 -22.97 -13.17
C TRP A 246 16.54 -21.68 -12.32
N VAL A 247 15.45 -21.47 -11.57
CA VAL A 247 15.25 -20.31 -10.69
C VAL A 247 15.87 -20.52 -9.32
N VAL A 248 15.91 -21.75 -8.81
CA VAL A 248 16.40 -22.05 -7.45
C VAL A 248 17.82 -21.50 -7.20
N PRO A 249 18.80 -21.61 -8.13
CA PRO A 249 20.14 -21.02 -7.97
C PRO A 249 20.20 -19.49 -8.13
N LEU A 250 19.11 -18.84 -8.55
CA LEU A 250 19.03 -17.38 -8.72
C LEU A 250 18.42 -16.67 -7.50
N ARG A 251 18.00 -17.41 -6.46
CA ARG A 251 17.34 -16.83 -5.28
C ARG A 251 18.31 -16.03 -4.40
N GLY A 252 18.08 -14.73 -4.30
CA GLY A 252 18.62 -13.85 -3.25
C GLY A 252 17.62 -13.62 -2.10
N SER A 253 17.89 -12.62 -1.27
CA SER A 253 16.95 -12.05 -0.29
C SER A 253 15.76 -11.36 -0.98
N THR A 254 14.67 -11.12 -0.23
CA THR A 254 13.42 -10.51 -0.74
C THR A 254 13.20 -9.07 -0.23
N PRO A 255 12.26 -8.30 -0.83
CA PRO A 255 11.75 -7.05 -0.26
C PRO A 255 11.32 -7.15 1.21
N LEU A 256 10.76 -8.29 1.62
CA LEU A 256 10.39 -8.56 3.02
C LEU A 256 11.63 -8.66 3.92
N ASP A 257 12.69 -9.33 3.47
CA ASP A 257 13.95 -9.42 4.22
C ASP A 257 14.60 -8.05 4.42
N GLN A 258 14.55 -7.17 3.40
CA GLN A 258 15.01 -5.78 3.53
C GLN A 258 14.15 -4.98 4.52
N LEU A 259 12.82 -5.03 4.40
CA LEU A 259 11.92 -4.26 5.29
C LEU A 259 12.05 -4.70 6.75
N LEU A 260 12.09 -6.01 7.03
CA LEU A 260 12.27 -6.55 8.37
C LEU A 260 13.64 -6.18 8.95
N SER A 261 14.69 -6.23 8.13
CA SER A 261 16.07 -5.90 8.53
C SER A 261 16.27 -4.40 8.78
N ALA A 262 15.55 -3.54 8.06
CA ALA A 262 15.53 -2.09 8.26
C ALA A 262 14.58 -1.63 9.37
N SER A 263 13.65 -2.49 9.82
CA SER A 263 12.58 -2.12 10.76
C SER A 263 12.48 -3.07 11.96
N PRO A 264 13.50 -3.16 12.83
CA PRO A 264 13.44 -3.96 14.07
C PRO A 264 12.52 -3.37 15.14
N ASP A 265 12.03 -2.14 14.93
CA ASP A 265 11.23 -1.30 15.84
C ASP A 265 9.72 -1.32 15.55
N LEU A 266 9.30 -1.66 14.32
CA LEU A 266 7.89 -1.77 13.95
C LEU A 266 7.30 -3.14 14.36
N PRO A 267 6.00 -3.22 14.72
CA PRO A 267 5.33 -4.47 15.13
C PRO A 267 4.97 -5.37 13.93
N ILE A 268 5.96 -5.66 13.08
CA ILE A 268 5.84 -6.53 11.90
C ILE A 268 6.06 -8.00 12.29
N ILE A 269 5.11 -8.84 11.89
CA ILE A 269 5.15 -10.30 12.03
C ILE A 269 5.65 -10.94 10.74
N ASP A 270 6.57 -11.90 10.86
CA ASP A 270 7.05 -12.74 9.76
C ASP A 270 6.53 -14.18 9.92
N PHE A 271 5.51 -14.54 9.13
CA PHE A 271 4.88 -15.86 9.18
C PHE A 271 5.72 -16.97 8.52
N ARG A 272 6.81 -16.65 7.79
CA ARG A 272 7.50 -17.62 6.91
C ARG A 272 8.10 -18.81 7.67
N ALA A 273 8.50 -18.64 8.92
CA ALA A 273 9.05 -19.74 9.73
C ALA A 273 7.96 -20.78 10.07
N ASP A 274 6.87 -20.34 10.71
CA ASP A 274 5.78 -21.22 11.15
C ASP A 274 5.07 -21.89 9.96
N LEU A 275 4.88 -21.14 8.86
CA LEU A 275 4.29 -21.67 7.63
C LEU A 275 5.17 -22.74 6.97
N ARG A 276 6.51 -22.58 6.96
CA ARG A 276 7.44 -23.60 6.44
C ARG A 276 7.49 -24.85 7.31
N GLU A 277 7.25 -24.73 8.62
CA GLU A 277 7.15 -25.89 9.52
C GLU A 277 5.83 -26.65 9.27
N ALA A 278 4.69 -25.95 9.26
CA ALA A 278 3.37 -26.55 9.01
C ALA A 278 3.21 -27.15 7.60
N ALA A 279 3.90 -26.57 6.60
CA ALA A 279 3.93 -27.06 5.21
C ALA A 279 4.42 -28.52 5.06
N ALA A 280 5.10 -29.07 6.06
CA ALA A 280 5.58 -30.45 6.07
C ALA A 280 4.47 -31.50 6.34
N GLU A 281 3.33 -31.09 6.89
CA GLU A 281 2.21 -31.99 7.24
C GLU A 281 0.95 -31.73 6.41
N ASP A 282 0.55 -30.46 6.28
CA ASP A 282 -0.66 -30.02 5.56
C ASP A 282 -0.38 -28.77 4.71
N ALA A 283 -1.12 -28.63 3.61
CA ALA A 283 -0.82 -27.63 2.58
C ALA A 283 -1.23 -26.21 3.00
N VAL A 284 -0.28 -25.37 3.39
CA VAL A 284 -0.53 -23.97 3.80
C VAL A 284 -0.67 -23.00 2.61
N PHE A 285 -0.24 -23.41 1.41
CA PHE A 285 -0.64 -22.85 0.10
C PHE A 285 -0.96 -24.04 -0.83
N THR A 286 -1.63 -23.79 -1.97
CA THR A 286 -1.89 -24.83 -2.99
C THR A 286 -1.22 -24.48 -4.33
N PRO A 287 -0.97 -25.47 -5.21
CA PRO A 287 -0.18 -25.24 -6.43
C PRO A 287 -0.77 -24.21 -7.40
N VAL A 288 -2.09 -23.99 -7.34
CA VAL A 288 -2.85 -23.20 -8.33
C VAL A 288 -3.60 -22.01 -7.72
N ASN A 289 -3.15 -21.53 -6.56
CA ASN A 289 -3.71 -20.36 -5.88
C ASN A 289 -2.59 -19.51 -5.26
N SER A 290 -2.70 -18.18 -5.33
CA SER A 290 -1.71 -17.28 -4.73
C SER A 290 -1.91 -17.08 -3.23
N HIS A 291 -3.10 -17.42 -2.73
CA HIS A 291 -3.48 -17.26 -1.33
C HIS A 291 -3.02 -18.45 -0.50
N TRP A 292 -2.71 -18.20 0.77
CA TRP A 292 -2.63 -19.27 1.76
C TRP A 292 -3.99 -19.97 1.88
N THR A 293 -3.97 -21.23 2.28
CA THR A 293 -5.19 -21.96 2.64
C THR A 293 -5.77 -21.45 3.95
N ASP A 294 -6.99 -21.85 4.31
CA ASP A 294 -7.56 -21.49 5.62
C ASP A 294 -6.75 -22.11 6.77
N TRP A 295 -6.10 -23.26 6.53
CA TRP A 295 -5.07 -23.80 7.41
C TRP A 295 -3.84 -22.89 7.51
N GLY A 296 -3.31 -22.41 6.39
CA GLY A 296 -2.20 -21.44 6.38
C GLY A 296 -2.53 -20.14 7.11
N GLY A 297 -3.76 -19.62 6.95
CA GLY A 297 -4.26 -18.50 7.73
C GLY A 297 -4.32 -18.81 9.23
N TYR A 298 -4.78 -20.00 9.63
CA TYR A 298 -4.78 -20.42 11.03
C TYR A 298 -3.35 -20.57 11.61
N ILE A 299 -2.36 -21.04 10.84
CA ILE A 299 -0.96 -21.01 11.27
C ILE A 299 -0.49 -19.56 11.47
N GLY A 300 -0.83 -18.65 10.55
CA GLY A 300 -0.59 -17.21 10.74
C GLY A 300 -1.28 -16.64 12.00
N TRP A 301 -2.48 -17.11 12.33
CA TRP A 301 -3.18 -16.76 13.57
C TRP A 301 -2.41 -17.20 14.83
N GLN A 302 -1.83 -18.41 14.82
CA GLN A 302 -0.98 -18.87 15.93
C GLN A 302 0.28 -18.00 16.09
N SER A 303 0.94 -17.61 14.99
CA SER A 303 2.07 -16.68 15.00
C SER A 303 1.67 -15.30 15.54
N PHE A 304 0.51 -14.78 15.11
CA PHE A 304 -0.06 -13.52 15.60
C PHE A 304 -0.32 -13.57 17.11
N ALA A 305 -0.97 -14.63 17.60
CA ALA A 305 -1.26 -14.78 19.03
C ALA A 305 0.01 -14.83 19.88
N ARG A 306 1.02 -15.59 19.44
CA ARG A 306 2.36 -15.65 20.08
C ARG A 306 3.05 -14.28 20.10
N CYS A 307 2.97 -13.53 19.01
CA CYS A 307 3.55 -12.19 18.91
C CYS A 307 2.81 -11.16 19.78
N GLN A 308 1.47 -11.14 19.74
CA GLN A 308 0.62 -10.23 20.50
C GLN A 308 0.86 -10.40 22.01
N ALA A 309 0.89 -11.63 22.51
CA ALA A 309 1.18 -11.91 23.92
C ALA A 309 2.61 -11.51 24.36
N ALA A 310 3.55 -11.36 23.42
CA ALA A 310 4.92 -10.92 23.69
C ALA A 310 5.11 -9.39 23.59
N MET A 311 4.29 -8.70 22.79
CA MET A 311 4.28 -7.23 22.68
C MET A 311 3.38 -6.57 23.73
N TYR A 312 2.24 -7.20 24.05
CA TYR A 312 1.17 -6.65 24.88
C TYR A 312 0.78 -7.61 26.04
N PRO A 313 1.72 -7.97 26.94
CA PRO A 313 1.51 -9.00 27.96
C PRO A 313 0.46 -8.67 29.04
N ASP A 314 0.07 -7.41 29.16
CA ASP A 314 -1.00 -6.94 30.07
C ASP A 314 -2.38 -6.81 29.38
N ALA A 315 -2.46 -7.03 28.06
CA ALA A 315 -3.70 -7.00 27.29
C ALA A 315 -4.47 -8.33 27.36
N PRO A 316 -5.76 -8.37 26.97
CA PRO A 316 -6.46 -9.63 26.71
C PRO A 316 -5.70 -10.43 25.65
N ALA A 317 -5.37 -11.68 25.97
CA ALA A 317 -4.63 -12.54 25.06
C ALA A 317 -5.47 -12.90 23.82
N VAL A 318 -4.81 -12.97 22.66
CA VAL A 318 -5.41 -13.57 21.46
C VAL A 318 -5.58 -15.08 21.68
N ALA A 319 -6.83 -15.55 21.60
CA ALA A 319 -7.15 -16.95 21.82
C ALA A 319 -6.85 -17.80 20.57
N VAL A 320 -6.20 -18.95 20.78
CA VAL A 320 -5.96 -19.95 19.73
C VAL A 320 -6.96 -21.09 19.93
N PRO A 321 -8.00 -21.23 19.09
CA PRO A 321 -8.95 -22.33 19.21
C PRO A 321 -8.25 -23.67 18.90
N ALA A 322 -8.61 -24.71 19.65
CA ALA A 322 -8.12 -26.05 19.40
C ALA A 322 -8.71 -26.61 18.10
N VAL A 323 -7.88 -27.32 17.33
CA VAL A 323 -8.27 -27.98 16.07
C VAL A 323 -8.43 -29.48 16.32
N ASP A 324 -9.58 -30.04 15.94
CA ASP A 324 -9.88 -31.48 15.96
C ASP A 324 -9.09 -32.21 14.86
N ARG A 325 -9.06 -31.60 13.66
CA ARG A 325 -8.43 -32.13 12.45
C ARG A 325 -8.34 -31.08 11.34
N VAL A 326 -7.50 -31.31 10.35
CA VAL A 326 -7.46 -30.55 9.10
C VAL A 326 -8.30 -31.26 8.03
N THR A 327 -9.15 -30.54 7.30
CA THR A 327 -9.82 -31.03 6.08
C THR A 327 -8.97 -30.80 4.84
N ARG A 328 -9.16 -31.66 3.83
CA ARG A 328 -8.83 -31.38 2.42
C ARG A 328 -10.15 -31.18 1.69
N GLU A 329 -10.24 -30.15 0.88
CA GLU A 329 -11.49 -29.70 0.25
C GLU A 329 -11.45 -29.87 -1.27
N GLY A 330 -11.53 -28.78 -2.03
CA GLY A 330 -11.40 -28.77 -3.49
C GLY A 330 -10.08 -28.19 -3.96
N VAL A 331 -9.86 -28.19 -5.27
CA VAL A 331 -8.80 -27.40 -5.92
C VAL A 331 -9.42 -26.07 -6.35
N PHE A 332 -9.04 -24.98 -5.68
CA PHE A 332 -9.50 -23.62 -6.01
C PHE A 332 -8.51 -22.93 -6.96
N ASN A 333 -8.52 -23.34 -8.23
CA ASN A 333 -7.59 -22.89 -9.26
C ASN A 333 -7.89 -21.46 -9.74
N GLU A 334 -7.14 -20.46 -9.23
CA GLU A 334 -7.27 -19.06 -9.68
C GLU A 334 -6.62 -18.83 -11.06
N TYR A 335 -5.65 -19.66 -11.42
CA TYR A 335 -4.88 -19.56 -12.68
C TYR A 335 -5.53 -20.30 -13.86
N ALA A 336 -6.71 -20.91 -13.68
CA ALA A 336 -7.47 -21.58 -14.74
C ALA A 336 -7.76 -20.64 -15.93
N ALA A 337 -7.99 -19.35 -15.65
CA ALA A 337 -8.18 -18.30 -16.66
C ALA A 337 -6.93 -18.06 -17.53
N TYR A 338 -5.75 -18.48 -17.07
CA TYR A 338 -4.48 -18.42 -17.80
C TYR A 338 -4.10 -19.76 -18.46
N GLY A 339 -4.96 -20.78 -18.35
CA GLY A 339 -4.74 -22.11 -18.93
C GLY A 339 -3.95 -23.09 -18.05
N VAL A 340 -3.73 -22.76 -16.77
CA VAL A 340 -3.13 -23.69 -15.80
C VAL A 340 -4.13 -24.77 -15.42
N ALA A 341 -3.72 -26.04 -15.51
CA ALA A 341 -4.55 -27.18 -15.12
C ALA A 341 -4.59 -27.36 -13.59
N ASP A 342 -5.64 -27.98 -13.08
CA ASP A 342 -5.78 -28.29 -11.65
C ASP A 342 -4.65 -29.22 -11.17
N ALA A 343 -4.09 -28.91 -9.99
CA ALA A 343 -3.02 -29.67 -9.36
C ALA A 343 -3.25 -29.78 -7.84
N THR A 344 -2.61 -30.78 -7.22
CA THR A 344 -2.77 -31.16 -5.80
C THR A 344 -1.46 -30.94 -5.03
N PRO A 345 -1.48 -30.72 -3.70
CA PRO A 345 -2.58 -30.93 -2.75
C PRO A 345 -3.79 -30.00 -2.92
N GLU A 346 -4.95 -30.51 -2.55
CA GLU A 346 -6.19 -29.74 -2.43
C GLU A 346 -6.09 -28.68 -1.31
N TRP A 347 -7.01 -27.71 -1.33
CA TRP A 347 -7.12 -26.69 -0.29
C TRP A 347 -7.38 -27.32 1.09
N THR A 348 -6.80 -26.74 2.14
CA THR A 348 -6.94 -27.26 3.50
C THR A 348 -7.53 -26.25 4.47
N ALA A 349 -8.36 -26.71 5.41
CA ALA A 349 -9.01 -25.87 6.39
C ALA A 349 -8.97 -26.51 7.80
N PRO A 350 -8.88 -25.71 8.87
CA PRO A 350 -9.02 -26.22 10.23
C PRO A 350 -10.48 -26.58 10.53
N VAL A 351 -10.71 -27.74 11.14
CA VAL A 351 -11.96 -28.04 11.84
C VAL A 351 -11.72 -27.87 13.33
N PHE A 352 -12.32 -26.84 13.91
CA PHE A 352 -12.18 -26.54 15.33
C PHE A 352 -12.89 -27.57 16.22
N ALA A 353 -12.32 -27.83 17.39
CA ALA A 353 -12.83 -28.81 18.36
C ALA A 353 -14.03 -28.30 19.18
N GLU A 354 -14.27 -26.98 19.17
CA GLU A 354 -15.41 -26.31 19.80
C GLU A 354 -16.15 -25.47 18.74
N GLU A 355 -17.48 -25.37 18.88
CA GLU A 355 -18.35 -24.61 17.98
C GLU A 355 -18.15 -23.11 18.20
N MET A 356 -17.88 -22.38 17.12
CA MET A 356 -17.63 -20.94 17.15
C MET A 356 -18.93 -20.14 17.26
N ALA A 357 -18.87 -19.00 17.97
CA ALA A 357 -20.02 -18.13 18.20
C ALA A 357 -20.55 -17.54 16.86
N PRO A 358 -21.88 -17.52 16.61
CA PRO A 358 -22.45 -16.86 15.44
C PRO A 358 -22.06 -15.38 15.37
N VAL A 359 -21.82 -14.89 14.15
CA VAL A 359 -21.32 -13.54 13.87
C VAL A 359 -22.37 -12.76 13.08
N GLU A 360 -22.79 -11.59 13.56
CA GLU A 360 -23.55 -10.64 12.73
C GLU A 360 -22.57 -9.88 11.82
N VAL A 361 -22.61 -10.13 10.52
CA VAL A 361 -21.77 -9.49 9.50
C VAL A 361 -22.59 -8.46 8.73
N THR A 362 -22.17 -7.19 8.75
CA THR A 362 -22.74 -6.12 7.92
C THR A 362 -21.75 -5.74 6.83
N ASP A 363 -22.16 -5.80 5.56
CA ASP A 363 -21.30 -5.44 4.41
C ASP A 363 -21.45 -3.99 3.93
N GLY A 364 -20.60 -3.60 2.98
CA GLY A 364 -20.50 -2.22 2.46
C GLY A 364 -21.75 -1.71 1.72
N ALA A 365 -22.73 -2.58 1.45
CA ALA A 365 -24.05 -2.20 0.95
C ALA A 365 -25.12 -2.15 2.08
N SER A 366 -24.67 -2.16 3.35
CA SER A 366 -25.49 -2.18 4.56
C SER A 366 -26.41 -3.40 4.71
N ASN A 367 -26.04 -4.56 4.13
CA ASN A 367 -26.76 -5.80 4.40
C ASN A 367 -26.17 -6.48 5.63
N THR A 368 -26.96 -6.58 6.70
CA THR A 368 -26.62 -7.37 7.90
C THR A 368 -27.16 -8.79 7.76
N LEU A 369 -26.33 -9.79 8.01
CA LEU A 369 -26.72 -11.20 8.12
C LEU A 369 -25.98 -11.88 9.28
N THR A 370 -26.66 -12.79 9.97
CA THR A 370 -25.99 -13.72 10.89
C THR A 370 -25.31 -14.81 10.07
N SER A 371 -24.04 -15.06 10.38
CA SER A 371 -23.18 -16.07 9.78
C SER A 371 -22.76 -17.09 10.84
N ASP A 372 -22.46 -18.32 10.44
CA ASP A 372 -21.84 -19.29 11.35
C ASP A 372 -20.47 -18.78 11.81
N GLY A 373 -20.06 -19.14 13.02
CA GLY A 373 -18.77 -18.73 13.56
C GLY A 373 -17.60 -19.30 12.74
N GLY A 374 -16.56 -18.49 12.52
CA GLY A 374 -15.39 -18.87 11.73
C GLY A 374 -15.55 -18.78 10.21
N GLN A 375 -16.75 -18.49 9.69
CA GLN A 375 -16.97 -18.25 8.25
C GLN A 375 -16.09 -17.11 7.70
N VAL A 376 -15.56 -17.30 6.49
CA VAL A 376 -14.71 -16.32 5.80
C VAL A 376 -15.52 -15.13 5.27
N ILE A 377 -15.08 -13.93 5.61
CA ILE A 377 -15.57 -12.66 5.05
C ILE A 377 -14.65 -12.29 3.89
N ASP A 378 -15.11 -12.60 2.68
CA ASP A 378 -14.37 -12.32 1.45
C ASP A 378 -14.16 -10.80 1.21
N LEU A 379 -13.01 -10.47 0.58
CA LEU A 379 -12.61 -9.11 0.23
C LEU A 379 -13.69 -8.35 -0.55
N SER A 380 -14.46 -9.01 -1.43
CA SER A 380 -15.52 -8.36 -2.22
C SER A 380 -16.70 -7.83 -1.40
N ARG A 381 -16.79 -8.18 -0.11
CA ARG A 381 -17.79 -7.66 0.84
C ARG A 381 -17.34 -6.39 1.58
N LEU A 382 -16.06 -6.00 1.47
CA LEU A 382 -15.51 -4.86 2.21
C LEU A 382 -16.00 -3.50 1.63
N PRO A 383 -16.11 -2.44 2.46
CA PRO A 383 -15.89 -2.43 3.92
C PRO A 383 -16.98 -3.21 4.65
N ALA A 384 -16.60 -4.00 5.65
CA ALA A 384 -17.52 -4.82 6.43
C ALA A 384 -17.30 -4.61 7.92
N SER A 385 -18.32 -4.84 8.73
CA SER A 385 -18.21 -4.87 10.20
C SER A 385 -18.82 -6.16 10.77
N THR A 386 -18.32 -6.58 11.93
CA THR A 386 -18.82 -7.77 12.63
C THR A 386 -19.19 -7.44 14.06
N VAL A 387 -20.26 -8.06 14.57
CA VAL A 387 -20.60 -8.11 16.00
C VAL A 387 -20.69 -9.57 16.42
N THR A 388 -20.08 -9.93 17.54
CA THR A 388 -20.01 -11.33 18.02
C THR A 388 -20.33 -11.39 19.51
N ASP A 389 -21.58 -11.74 19.84
CA ASP A 389 -22.01 -12.01 21.21
C ASP A 389 -21.27 -13.23 21.76
N GLY A 390 -20.35 -13.01 22.71
CA GLY A 390 -19.50 -14.06 23.28
C GLY A 390 -18.10 -14.18 22.66
N ALA A 391 -17.61 -13.16 21.95
CA ALA A 391 -16.22 -13.07 21.51
C ALA A 391 -15.21 -13.29 22.65
N TRP A 392 -14.01 -13.80 22.29
CA TRP A 392 -12.97 -14.18 23.25
C TRP A 392 -12.35 -12.98 24.00
N SER A 393 -12.39 -11.78 23.41
CA SER A 393 -12.08 -10.50 24.07
C SER A 393 -13.24 -9.50 23.88
N GLY A 394 -13.45 -8.66 24.90
CA GLY A 394 -14.37 -7.52 24.83
C GLY A 394 -13.85 -6.34 24.00
N GLN A 395 -12.61 -6.42 23.49
CA GLN A 395 -11.99 -5.41 22.63
C GLN A 395 -12.64 -5.33 21.25
N SER A 396 -12.45 -4.18 20.61
CA SER A 396 -12.80 -3.86 19.24
C SER A 396 -11.55 -3.73 18.35
N ALA A 397 -11.67 -4.08 17.07
CA ALA A 397 -10.54 -4.06 16.13
C ALA A 397 -10.85 -3.36 14.79
N LEU A 398 -10.03 -2.38 14.44
CA LEU A 398 -9.97 -1.77 13.11
C LEU A 398 -8.92 -2.50 12.26
N ILE A 399 -9.35 -3.10 11.15
CA ILE A 399 -8.56 -4.06 10.38
C ILE A 399 -8.46 -3.58 8.93
N LEU A 400 -7.26 -3.20 8.51
CA LEU A 400 -6.96 -2.77 7.15
C LEU A 400 -6.20 -3.89 6.43
N ARG A 401 -6.83 -4.48 5.41
CA ARG A 401 -6.49 -5.81 4.89
C ARG A 401 -6.56 -5.93 3.36
N ASP A 402 -6.06 -7.03 2.81
CA ASP A 402 -6.29 -7.47 1.43
C ASP A 402 -7.04 -8.83 1.38
N SER A 403 -6.93 -9.55 0.26
CA SER A 403 -7.56 -10.85 0.06
C SER A 403 -6.95 -11.98 0.89
N MET A 404 -5.68 -11.90 1.29
CA MET A 404 -5.08 -12.89 2.18
C MET A 404 -5.77 -12.87 3.55
N GLY A 405 -6.23 -11.71 4.01
CA GLY A 405 -7.03 -11.57 5.23
C GLY A 405 -8.36 -12.36 5.22
N ASN A 406 -8.77 -12.97 4.10
CA ASN A 406 -9.93 -13.87 4.03
C ASN A 406 -9.83 -14.97 5.12
N ALA A 407 -8.73 -15.74 5.12
CA ALA A 407 -8.53 -16.86 6.03
C ALA A 407 -8.41 -16.46 7.52
N LEU A 408 -8.12 -15.19 7.81
CA LEU A 408 -8.06 -14.65 9.18
C LEU A 408 -9.40 -14.05 9.64
N SER A 409 -10.30 -13.72 8.72
CA SER A 409 -11.49 -12.90 9.00
C SER A 409 -12.50 -13.52 9.95
N GLY A 410 -12.70 -14.83 9.90
CA GLY A 410 -13.51 -15.56 10.87
C GLY A 410 -12.89 -15.55 12.28
N LEU A 411 -11.57 -15.66 12.38
CA LEU A 411 -10.84 -15.67 13.65
C LEU A 411 -10.77 -14.26 14.28
N TRP A 412 -10.59 -13.20 13.48
CA TRP A 412 -10.77 -11.81 13.94
C TRP A 412 -12.18 -11.58 14.50
N ALA A 413 -13.22 -12.10 13.84
CA ALA A 413 -14.59 -11.98 14.31
C ALA A 413 -14.88 -12.79 15.59
N GLN A 414 -14.16 -13.89 15.87
CA GLN A 414 -14.27 -14.60 17.14
C GLN A 414 -13.48 -13.92 18.27
N GLN A 415 -12.33 -13.32 17.97
CA GLN A 415 -11.47 -12.68 18.97
C GLN A 415 -12.07 -11.37 19.50
N TYR A 416 -12.66 -10.55 18.64
CA TYR A 416 -13.08 -9.19 18.97
C TYR A 416 -14.60 -9.05 18.94
N ALA A 417 -15.16 -8.44 19.99
CA ALA A 417 -16.61 -8.20 20.11
C ALA A 417 -17.17 -7.34 18.97
N GLN A 418 -16.33 -6.47 18.39
CA GLN A 418 -16.61 -5.65 17.21
C GLN A 418 -15.39 -5.64 16.29
N THR A 419 -15.56 -5.86 14.98
CA THR A 419 -14.52 -5.54 13.98
C THR A 419 -15.01 -4.56 12.92
N TRP A 420 -14.09 -3.82 12.31
CA TRP A 420 -14.29 -3.05 11.08
C TRP A 420 -13.17 -3.40 10.09
N GLN A 421 -13.53 -4.12 9.03
CA GLN A 421 -12.62 -4.62 8.00
C GLN A 421 -12.71 -3.75 6.74
N ILE A 422 -11.58 -3.19 6.31
CA ILE A 422 -11.49 -2.21 5.21
C ILE A 422 -10.33 -2.61 4.29
N GLN A 423 -10.48 -2.45 2.97
CA GLN A 423 -9.38 -2.70 2.03
C GLN A 423 -8.37 -1.54 2.07
N HIS A 424 -7.08 -1.84 2.27
CA HIS A 424 -6.04 -0.80 2.41
C HIS A 424 -5.51 -0.21 1.09
N ARG A 425 -5.84 -0.83 -0.05
CA ARG A 425 -5.51 -0.38 -1.43
C ARG A 425 -4.05 0.02 -1.68
N TYR A 426 -3.08 -0.78 -1.22
CA TYR A 426 -1.64 -0.51 -1.46
C TYR A 426 -1.20 -0.88 -2.90
N ASP A 427 -2.12 -1.37 -3.72
CA ASP A 427 -2.05 -1.42 -5.19
C ASP A 427 -2.28 -0.04 -5.85
N ASP A 428 -2.92 0.92 -5.15
CA ASP A 428 -3.37 2.19 -5.73
C ASP A 428 -3.34 3.35 -4.72
N TRP A 429 -2.18 4.01 -4.63
CA TRP A 429 -1.97 5.21 -3.81
C TRP A 429 -2.75 6.47 -4.25
N SER A 430 -3.71 6.37 -5.19
CA SER A 430 -4.62 7.49 -5.48
C SER A 430 -5.73 7.67 -4.43
N ASP A 431 -6.01 6.64 -3.62
CA ASP A 431 -6.99 6.65 -2.53
C ASP A 431 -6.42 5.98 -1.25
N PRO A 432 -5.42 6.61 -0.60
CA PRO A 432 -4.69 6.00 0.52
C PRO A 432 -5.52 5.96 1.81
N PRO A 433 -5.37 4.92 2.65
CA PRO A 433 -6.12 4.80 3.90
C PRO A 433 -5.65 5.84 4.93
N ASN A 434 -6.60 6.67 5.39
CA ASN A 434 -6.39 7.66 6.43
C ASN A 434 -6.67 7.04 7.81
N TYR A 435 -5.67 6.36 8.38
CA TYR A 435 -5.75 5.73 9.68
C TYR A 435 -6.22 6.67 10.79
N ARG A 436 -5.71 7.92 10.83
CA ARG A 436 -6.17 8.92 11.81
C ARG A 436 -7.68 9.10 11.76
N SER A 437 -8.24 9.33 10.57
CA SER A 437 -9.69 9.53 10.40
C SER A 437 -10.53 8.28 10.72
N LEU A 438 -9.96 7.07 10.58
CA LEU A 438 -10.65 5.82 10.90
C LEU A 438 -10.60 5.53 12.41
N VAL A 439 -9.48 5.82 13.07
CA VAL A 439 -9.35 5.75 14.54
C VAL A 439 -10.25 6.78 15.22
N GLU A 440 -10.27 8.02 14.72
CA GLU A 440 -11.18 9.09 15.17
C GLU A 440 -12.68 8.78 14.89
N GLN A 441 -12.99 7.85 13.99
CA GLN A 441 -14.36 7.45 13.66
C GLN A 441 -14.86 6.24 14.48
N TYR A 442 -13.98 5.26 14.73
CA TYR A 442 -14.35 3.96 15.31
C TYR A 442 -13.87 3.74 16.75
N GLU A 443 -12.97 4.58 17.26
CA GLU A 443 -12.38 4.50 18.60
C GLU A 443 -11.90 3.07 19.00
N PRO A 444 -11.13 2.36 18.14
CA PRO A 444 -10.80 0.94 18.34
C PRO A 444 -9.73 0.69 19.42
N ASP A 445 -9.82 -0.45 20.10
CA ASP A 445 -8.78 -0.92 21.04
C ASP A 445 -7.53 -1.47 20.30
N VAL A 446 -7.72 -2.03 19.10
CA VAL A 446 -6.69 -2.68 18.30
C VAL A 446 -6.74 -2.20 16.83
N VAL A 447 -5.57 -1.97 16.23
CA VAL A 447 -5.39 -1.79 14.78
C VAL A 447 -4.58 -2.96 14.22
N ILE A 448 -5.10 -3.60 13.17
CA ILE A 448 -4.40 -4.65 12.42
C ILE A 448 -4.20 -4.19 10.99
N ILE A 449 -2.97 -4.25 10.50
CA ILE A 449 -2.62 -3.97 9.11
C ILE A 449 -2.15 -5.28 8.48
N GLN A 450 -2.98 -5.91 7.66
CA GLN A 450 -2.63 -7.13 6.95
C GLN A 450 -2.37 -6.79 5.47
N LEU A 451 -1.26 -7.25 4.91
CA LEU A 451 -0.93 -7.10 3.48
C LEU A 451 -0.15 -8.32 2.97
N ALA A 452 -0.29 -8.66 1.69
CA ALA A 452 0.58 -9.64 1.04
C ALA A 452 1.99 -9.07 0.76
N GLU A 453 3.01 -9.92 0.85
CA GLU A 453 4.43 -9.61 0.55
C GLU A 453 4.61 -8.91 -0.80
N ARG A 454 3.82 -9.30 -1.82
CA ARG A 454 3.84 -8.70 -3.17
C ARG A 454 3.60 -7.18 -3.17
N HIS A 455 2.85 -6.63 -2.22
CA HIS A 455 2.56 -5.19 -2.17
C HIS A 455 3.77 -4.34 -1.73
N LEU A 456 4.86 -4.96 -1.22
CA LEU A 456 6.01 -4.22 -0.68
C LEU A 456 6.77 -3.39 -1.71
N VAL A 457 6.72 -3.72 -3.01
CA VAL A 457 7.32 -2.90 -4.07
C VAL A 457 6.54 -1.61 -4.36
N ASN A 458 5.27 -1.54 -3.95
CA ASN A 458 4.45 -0.34 -4.08
C ASN A 458 4.70 0.61 -2.91
N ALA A 459 5.94 1.06 -2.72
CA ALA A 459 6.28 1.90 -1.59
C ALA A 459 5.44 3.21 -1.56
N PRO A 460 5.04 3.72 -0.37
CA PRO A 460 4.17 4.89 -0.23
C PRO A 460 4.64 6.09 -1.05
N ALA A 461 3.77 6.56 -1.96
CA ALA A 461 4.09 7.69 -2.84
C ALA A 461 4.39 8.97 -2.04
N LYS A 462 5.37 9.75 -2.49
CA LYS A 462 5.90 10.91 -1.75
C LYS A 462 4.82 11.92 -1.34
N GLY A 463 4.54 11.99 -0.04
CA GLY A 463 3.53 12.87 0.56
C GLY A 463 2.23 12.18 0.94
N VAL A 464 2.07 10.89 0.63
CA VAL A 464 1.07 10.02 1.25
C VAL A 464 1.48 9.78 2.71
N THR A 465 0.54 9.89 3.63
CA THR A 465 0.73 9.56 5.06
C THR A 465 -0.45 8.75 5.57
N THR A 466 -0.32 8.18 6.77
CA THR A 466 -1.40 7.50 7.51
C THR A 466 -2.42 8.49 8.11
N GLY A 467 -2.33 9.78 7.77
CA GLY A 467 -3.08 10.87 8.39
C GLY A 467 -2.46 11.38 9.70
N TYR A 468 -1.54 10.64 10.32
CA TYR A 468 -0.89 11.03 11.58
C TYR A 468 0.17 12.12 11.41
#